data_AF-A0A7H4PNM5-F1
#
_entry.id   AF-A0A7H4PNM5-F1
#
_cell.length_a   1.000
_cell.length_b   1.000
_cell.length_c   1.000
_cell.angle_alpha   90.00
_cell.angle_beta   90.00
_cell.angle_gamma   90.00
#
_symmetry.space_group_name_H-M   'P 1'
#
loop_
_entity.id
_entity.type
_entity.pdbx_description
1 polymer ?
#
loop_
_entity_poly.entity_id
_entity_poly.type
_entity_poly.pdbx_seq_one_letter_code
_entity_poly.pdbx_strand_id
1 'polypeptide(L)'
;MKGRRAPAVVPNGAISQLNDSVQVNQEKCIGCKSCMVACPFGVMQIVLTPVQEERVKATAHKCDLCSGREEGPACVQNCPAEALVLATDSTLVNLAKQRRQRAARLGHPGAAMAPCSAGKVAQMAATPPRGEPDKLSAEARKANF
;
A
#
# COMPACT_ATOMS: atom_id res chain seq x y z
N MET A 1 -4.41 3.12 -27.99
CA MET A 1 -3.88 3.14 -26.61
C MET A 1 -4.17 4.51 -25.96
N LYS A 2 -5.43 4.80 -25.62
CA LYS A 2 -5.78 6.07 -24.96
C LYS A 2 -5.42 5.94 -23.48
N GLY A 3 -4.38 6.65 -23.04
CA GLY A 3 -3.96 6.70 -21.65
C GLY A 3 -5.14 7.02 -20.74
N ARG A 4 -5.50 6.08 -19.86
CA ARG A 4 -6.55 6.28 -18.86
C ARG A 4 -6.08 7.42 -17.95
N ARG A 5 -6.77 8.57 -18.06
CA ARG A 5 -6.43 9.81 -17.36
C ARG A 5 -6.48 9.52 -15.86
N ALA A 6 -5.40 9.86 -15.14
CA ALA A 6 -5.38 9.76 -13.68
C ALA A 6 -6.37 10.78 -13.07
N PRO A 7 -6.65 10.75 -11.76
CA PRO A 7 -7.81 11.44 -11.20
C PRO A 7 -7.78 12.93 -11.55
N ALA A 8 -8.93 13.46 -12.00
CA ALA A 8 -9.15 14.84 -12.44
C ALA A 8 -8.89 15.92 -11.36
N VAL A 9 -8.40 15.50 -10.19
CA VAL A 9 -8.11 16.31 -9.01
C VAL A 9 -6.80 17.09 -9.09
N VAL A 10 -5.86 16.66 -9.95
CA VAL A 10 -4.57 17.37 -10.12
C VAL A 10 -4.70 18.37 -11.26
N PRO A 11 -4.61 19.69 -10.99
CA PRO A 11 -4.97 20.73 -11.97
C PRO A 11 -4.07 20.72 -13.22
N ASN A 12 -2.80 20.36 -13.06
CA ASN A 12 -1.81 20.44 -14.14
C ASN A 12 -1.65 19.12 -14.93
N GLY A 13 -2.45 18.09 -14.62
CA GLY A 13 -2.31 16.78 -15.25
C GLY A 13 -0.94 16.13 -15.01
N ALA A 14 -0.30 16.43 -13.87
CA ALA A 14 1.03 15.91 -13.53
C ALA A 14 1.02 14.40 -13.19
N ILE A 15 -0.14 13.78 -13.03
CA ILE A 15 -0.28 12.35 -12.74
C ILE A 15 -0.94 11.65 -13.92
N SER A 16 -0.39 10.51 -14.33
CA SER A 16 -0.89 9.70 -15.45
C SER A 16 -0.76 8.20 -15.14
N GLN A 17 -1.56 7.35 -15.79
CA GLN A 17 -1.32 5.91 -15.78
C GLN A 17 -0.40 5.53 -16.95
N LEU A 18 0.70 4.85 -16.66
CA LEU A 18 1.68 4.37 -17.61
C LEU A 18 2.25 3.02 -17.13
N ASN A 19 2.39 2.04 -18.03
CA ASN A 19 3.00 0.74 -17.74
C ASN A 19 2.42 0.09 -16.46
N ASP A 20 1.10 -0.02 -16.40
CA ASP A 20 0.33 -0.59 -15.27
C ASP A 20 0.58 0.06 -13.90
N SER A 21 1.15 1.27 -13.91
CA SER A 21 1.44 2.05 -12.71
C SER A 21 0.94 3.49 -12.86
N VAL A 22 0.65 4.13 -11.73
CA VAL A 22 0.38 5.58 -11.69
C VAL A 22 1.70 6.31 -11.50
N GLN A 23 2.03 7.19 -12.45
CA GLN A 23 3.29 7.93 -12.55
C GLN A 23 3.10 9.43 -12.33
N VAL A 24 4.10 10.06 -11.71
CA VAL A 24 4.15 11.51 -11.49
C VAL A 24 5.19 12.12 -12.42
N ASN A 25 4.77 13.02 -13.31
CA ASN A 25 5.66 13.83 -14.10
C ASN A 25 6.18 15.00 -13.25
N GLN A 26 7.48 14.98 -12.93
CA GLN A 26 8.12 15.96 -12.03
C GLN A 26 8.32 17.35 -12.65
N GLU A 27 8.26 17.46 -13.98
CA GLU A 27 8.33 18.73 -14.68
C GLU A 27 7.00 19.49 -14.57
N LYS A 28 5.87 18.76 -14.62
CA LYS A 28 4.52 19.33 -14.49
C LYS A 28 4.05 19.49 -13.04
N CYS A 29 4.72 18.83 -12.10
CA CYS A 29 4.35 18.85 -10.70
C CYS A 29 4.70 20.19 -10.04
N ILE A 30 3.67 20.91 -9.58
CA ILE A 30 3.79 22.21 -8.89
C ILE A 30 3.69 22.10 -7.36
N GLY A 31 3.65 20.89 -6.81
CA GLY A 31 3.58 20.70 -5.36
C GLY A 31 2.28 21.15 -4.69
N CYS A 32 1.16 21.21 -5.42
CA CYS A 32 -0.16 21.64 -4.89
C CYS A 32 -0.76 20.71 -3.82
N LYS A 33 -0.19 19.51 -3.62
CA LYS A 33 -0.61 18.50 -2.62
C LYS A 33 -2.01 17.90 -2.82
N SER A 34 -2.76 18.28 -3.86
CA SER A 34 -4.09 17.72 -4.15
C SER A 34 -4.08 16.19 -4.29
N CYS A 35 -3.00 15.63 -4.83
CA CYS A 35 -2.83 14.19 -4.95
C CYS A 35 -2.74 13.46 -3.60
N MET A 36 -2.23 14.10 -2.55
CA MET A 36 -2.19 13.51 -1.21
C MET A 36 -3.60 13.30 -0.65
N VAL A 37 -4.44 14.34 -0.75
CA VAL A 37 -5.82 14.31 -0.27
C VAL A 37 -6.67 13.36 -1.11
N ALA A 38 -6.39 13.29 -2.42
CA ALA A 38 -7.14 12.43 -3.32
C ALA A 38 -6.79 10.94 -3.20
N CYS A 39 -5.63 10.59 -2.65
CA CYS A 39 -5.20 9.20 -2.57
C CYS A 39 -5.91 8.49 -1.41
N PRO A 40 -6.81 7.52 -1.68
CA PRO A 40 -7.55 6.84 -0.61
C PRO A 40 -6.65 5.95 0.26
N PHE A 41 -5.46 5.62 -0.25
CA PHE A 41 -4.49 4.77 0.45
C PHE A 41 -3.41 5.59 1.17
N GLY A 42 -3.38 6.91 1.02
CA GLY A 42 -2.39 7.77 1.68
C GLY A 42 -0.93 7.54 1.25
N VAL A 43 -0.69 6.94 0.07
CA VAL A 43 0.68 6.55 -0.37
C VAL A 43 1.47 7.66 -1.06
N MET A 44 0.85 8.82 -1.32
CA MET A 44 1.52 9.95 -1.95
C MET A 44 2.38 10.71 -0.94
N GLN A 45 3.64 10.98 -1.28
CA GLN A 45 4.56 11.74 -0.44
C GLN A 45 4.93 13.07 -1.12
N ILE A 46 5.22 14.09 -0.33
CA ILE A 46 5.76 15.36 -0.83
C ILE A 46 7.20 15.45 -0.34
N VAL A 47 8.11 15.61 -1.28
CA VAL A 47 9.53 15.81 -1.02
C VAL A 47 9.86 17.28 -1.28
N LEU A 48 10.56 17.89 -0.34
CA LEU A 48 11.07 19.25 -0.45
C LEU A 48 12.54 19.17 -0.84
N THR A 49 12.87 19.66 -2.03
CA THR A 49 14.26 19.70 -2.53
C THR A 49 14.73 21.15 -2.59
N PRO A 50 15.92 21.49 -2.05
CA PRO A 50 16.50 22.82 -2.22
C PRO A 50 16.88 23.03 -3.69
N VAL A 51 16.64 24.23 -4.23
CA VAL A 51 16.97 24.55 -5.63
C VAL A 51 17.98 25.67 -5.75
N GLN A 52 17.83 26.71 -4.93
CA GLN A 52 18.73 27.87 -4.81
C GLN A 52 18.74 28.31 -3.35
N GLU A 53 19.68 29.18 -2.95
CA GLU A 53 19.73 29.77 -1.61
C GLU A 53 18.33 30.28 -1.22
N GLU A 54 17.84 29.81 -0.07
CA GLU A 54 16.51 30.09 0.52
C GLU A 54 15.27 29.63 -0.26
N ARG A 55 15.41 28.88 -1.36
CA ARG A 55 14.27 28.37 -2.16
C ARG A 55 14.16 26.84 -2.14
N VAL A 56 12.96 26.36 -1.80
CA VAL A 56 12.61 24.93 -1.81
C VAL A 56 11.54 24.64 -2.87
N LYS A 57 11.70 23.53 -3.60
CA LYS A 57 10.70 23.00 -4.52
C LYS A 57 10.01 21.80 -3.89
N ALA A 58 8.68 21.87 -3.82
CA ALA A 58 7.86 20.74 -3.37
C ALA A 58 7.46 19.88 -4.58
N THR A 59 7.80 18.59 -4.52
CA THR A 59 7.48 17.61 -5.57
C THR A 59 6.78 16.40 -4.98
N ALA A 60 5.84 15.83 -5.75
CA ALA A 60 5.09 14.67 -5.32
C ALA A 60 5.79 13.38 -5.77
N HIS A 61 5.91 12.43 -4.86
CA HIS A 61 6.52 11.13 -5.10
C HIS A 61 5.54 10.01 -4.76
N LYS A 62 5.63 8.94 -5.56
CA LYS A 62 4.86 7.70 -5.42
C LYS A 62 5.75 6.57 -5.94
N CYS A 63 5.57 5.35 -5.42
CA CYS A 63 6.11 4.15 -6.03
C CYS A 63 5.77 4.10 -7.53
N ASP A 64 6.80 4.13 -8.35
CA ASP A 64 6.75 4.15 -9.82
C ASP A 64 6.90 2.74 -10.40
N LEU A 65 6.82 1.71 -9.56
CA LEU A 65 7.10 0.32 -9.91
C LEU A 65 8.52 0.10 -10.48
N CYS A 66 9.47 0.98 -10.13
CA CYS A 66 10.84 1.01 -10.65
C CYS A 66 10.87 1.09 -12.19
N SER A 67 10.08 2.01 -12.76
CA SER A 67 9.87 2.15 -14.21
C SER A 67 11.14 2.36 -15.04
N GLY A 68 12.22 2.88 -14.45
CA GLY A 68 13.51 3.08 -15.11
C GLY A 68 14.53 1.95 -14.89
N ARG A 69 14.12 0.82 -14.30
CA ARG A 69 15.02 -0.27 -13.91
C ARG A 69 14.64 -1.57 -14.63
N GLU A 70 15.55 -2.07 -15.46
CA GLU A 70 15.36 -3.31 -16.25
C GLU A 70 15.17 -4.54 -15.37
N GLU A 71 15.83 -4.60 -14.20
CA GLU A 71 15.68 -5.74 -13.30
C GLU A 71 14.35 -5.72 -12.51
N GLY A 72 13.53 -4.68 -12.69
CA GLY A 72 12.24 -4.53 -12.04
C GLY A 72 12.31 -4.02 -10.60
N PRO A 73 11.23 -4.22 -9.80
CA PRO A 73 11.10 -3.61 -8.47
C PRO A 73 12.22 -3.99 -7.50
N ALA A 74 13.01 -3.00 -7.08
CA ALA A 74 14.11 -3.21 -6.13
C ALA A 74 13.63 -3.76 -4.78
N CYS A 75 12.44 -3.36 -4.34
CA CYS A 75 11.84 -3.85 -3.09
C CYS A 75 11.52 -5.35 -3.12
N VAL A 76 11.15 -5.90 -4.29
CA VAL A 76 10.88 -7.34 -4.45
C VAL A 76 12.20 -8.12 -4.39
N GLN A 77 13.21 -7.67 -5.12
CA GLN A 77 14.51 -8.36 -5.16
C GLN A 77 15.24 -8.36 -3.83
N ASN A 78 15.15 -7.28 -3.08
CA ASN A 78 15.87 -7.13 -1.82
C ASN A 78 15.11 -7.69 -0.61
N CYS A 79 13.96 -8.34 -0.80
CA CYS A 79 13.17 -8.88 0.29
C CYS A 79 13.69 -10.28 0.69
N PRO A 80 14.45 -10.44 1.79
CA PRO A 80 15.02 -11.74 2.16
C PRO A 80 13.97 -12.75 2.60
N ALA A 81 12.84 -12.26 3.11
CA ALA A 81 11.72 -13.09 3.56
C ALA A 81 10.77 -13.48 2.42
N GLU A 82 11.04 -13.03 1.18
CA GLU A 82 10.20 -13.24 0.01
C GLU A 82 8.72 -12.81 0.22
N ALA A 83 8.52 -11.83 1.10
CA ALA A 83 7.18 -11.34 1.46
C ALA A 83 6.54 -10.49 0.35
N LEU A 84 7.36 -9.95 -0.55
CA LEU A 84 6.95 -9.10 -1.66
C LEU A 84 7.11 -9.87 -2.98
N VAL A 85 6.04 -9.91 -3.77
CA VAL A 85 6.05 -10.51 -5.10
C VAL A 85 5.38 -9.56 -6.09
N LEU A 86 5.96 -9.40 -7.27
CA LEU A 86 5.30 -8.69 -8.35
C LEU A 86 4.16 -9.55 -8.90
N ALA A 87 2.92 -9.13 -8.65
CA ALA A 87 1.74 -9.87 -9.03
C ALA A 87 1.16 -9.34 -10.35
N THR A 88 0.98 -10.24 -11.32
CA THR A 88 0.17 -10.05 -12.52
C THR A 88 -1.22 -10.66 -12.33
N ASP A 89 -2.17 -10.36 -13.21
CA ASP A 89 -3.53 -10.94 -13.15
C ASP A 89 -3.51 -12.46 -13.07
N SER A 90 -2.64 -13.13 -13.84
CA SER A 90 -2.52 -14.59 -13.82
C SER A 90 -2.01 -15.11 -12.46
N THR A 91 -1.04 -14.43 -11.86
CA THR A 91 -0.54 -14.78 -10.51
C THR A 91 -1.64 -14.61 -9.46
N LEU A 92 -2.45 -13.55 -9.55
CA LEU A 92 -3.54 -13.29 -8.61
C LEU A 92 -4.63 -14.37 -8.71
N VAL A 93 -5.01 -14.76 -9.93
CA VAL A 93 -5.98 -15.84 -10.16
C VAL A 93 -5.48 -17.16 -9.59
N ASN A 94 -4.21 -17.50 -9.83
CA ASN A 94 -3.61 -18.73 -9.33
C ASN A 94 -3.53 -18.74 -7.80
N LEU A 95 -3.12 -17.63 -7.19
CA LEU A 95 -3.05 -17.48 -5.74
C LEU A 95 -4.44 -17.61 -5.10
N ALA A 96 -5.47 -16.99 -5.71
CA ALA A 96 -6.85 -17.14 -5.25
C ALA A 96 -7.33 -18.60 -5.35
N LYS A 97 -7.02 -19.29 -6.44
CA LYS A 97 -7.34 -20.72 -6.61
C LYS A 97 -6.66 -21.59 -5.56
N GLN A 98 -5.35 -21.39 -5.34
CA GLN A 98 -4.59 -22.11 -4.31
C GLN A 98 -5.14 -21.87 -2.91
N ARG A 99 -5.49 -20.62 -2.56
CA ARG A 99 -6.11 -20.29 -1.27
C ARG A 99 -7.44 -21.03 -1.07
N ARG A 100 -8.30 -21.08 -2.10
CA ARG A 100 -9.57 -21.84 -2.06
C ARG A 100 -9.33 -23.34 -1.86
N GLN A 101 -8.39 -23.92 -2.60
CA GLN A 101 -8.05 -25.34 -2.48
C GLN A 101 -7.47 -25.69 -1.10
N ARG A 102 -6.60 -24.83 -0.56
CA ARG A 102 -6.03 -25.01 0.78
C ARG A 102 -7.11 -24.95 1.86
N ALA A 103 -8.03 -23.99 1.77
CA ALA A 103 -9.17 -23.89 2.69
C ALA A 103 -10.06 -25.15 2.65
N ALA A 104 -10.36 -25.64 1.44
CA ALA A 104 -11.15 -26.87 1.26
C ALA A 104 -10.46 -28.13 1.83
N ARG A 105 -9.13 -28.25 1.66
CA ARG A 105 -8.34 -29.40 2.13
C ARG A 105 -8.13 -29.42 3.64
N LEU A 106 -7.91 -28.25 4.24
CA LEU A 106 -7.67 -28.16 5.68
C LEU A 106 -8.94 -28.39 6.51
N GLY A 107 -10.10 -28.59 5.85
CA GLY A 107 -11.38 -28.71 6.56
C GLY A 107 -11.62 -27.52 7.48
N HIS A 108 -10.97 -26.38 7.22
CA HIS A 108 -11.30 -25.18 7.95
C HIS A 108 -12.77 -24.97 7.65
N PRO A 109 -13.64 -24.88 8.69
CA PRO A 109 -14.92 -24.26 8.45
C PRO A 109 -14.54 -22.96 7.76
N GLY A 110 -15.27 -22.59 6.72
CA GLY A 110 -15.00 -21.32 6.06
C GLY A 110 -14.80 -20.23 7.11
N ALA A 111 -14.49 -19.04 6.67
CA ALA A 111 -15.47 -18.00 6.94
C ALA A 111 -16.94 -18.51 6.78
N ALA A 112 -17.44 -19.39 7.65
CA ALA A 112 -18.64 -19.08 8.36
C ALA A 112 -18.31 -17.72 8.98
N MET A 113 -18.77 -16.66 8.32
CA MET A 113 -19.35 -15.57 9.10
C MET A 113 -20.11 -16.28 10.22
N ALA A 114 -19.57 -16.24 11.44
CA ALA A 114 -20.41 -16.49 12.59
C ALA A 114 -21.65 -15.63 12.32
N PRO A 115 -22.87 -16.20 12.29
CA PRO A 115 -24.03 -15.34 12.22
C PRO A 115 -23.81 -14.32 13.35
N CYS A 116 -23.76 -13.04 13.00
CA CYS A 116 -23.82 -11.98 14.00
C CYS A 116 -25.22 -12.07 14.62
N SER A 117 -25.45 -13.05 15.49
CA SER A 117 -26.68 -13.17 16.27
C SER A 117 -26.66 -12.18 17.44
N ALA A 118 -25.49 -11.67 17.79
CA ALA A 118 -25.34 -10.46 18.58
C ALA A 118 -25.05 -9.30 17.63
N GLY A 119 -25.95 -8.31 17.61
CA GLY A 119 -25.70 -7.05 16.91
C GLY A 119 -24.36 -6.45 17.35
N LYS A 120 -23.66 -5.77 16.43
CA LYS A 120 -22.32 -5.19 16.64
C LYS A 120 -22.20 -4.38 17.94
N VAL A 121 -23.31 -3.80 18.40
CA VAL A 121 -23.45 -3.08 19.67
C VAL A 121 -23.22 -3.99 20.90
N ALA A 122 -23.81 -5.18 20.92
CA ALA A 122 -23.62 -6.13 22.02
C ALA A 122 -22.19 -6.68 22.07
N GLN A 123 -21.57 -6.87 20.90
CA GLN A 123 -20.16 -7.26 20.80
C GLN A 123 -19.22 -6.16 21.30
N MET A 124 -19.50 -4.89 20.98
CA MET A 124 -18.74 -3.75 21.47
C MET A 124 -18.90 -3.57 22.99
N ALA A 125 -20.11 -3.75 23.53
CA ALA A 125 -20.36 -3.69 24.97
C ALA A 125 -19.67 -4.81 25.76
N ALA A 126 -19.49 -5.98 25.14
CA ALA A 126 -18.80 -7.12 25.74
C ALA A 126 -17.27 -7.09 25.56
N THR A 127 -16.73 -6.17 24.74
CA THR A 127 -15.27 -6.09 24.54
C THR A 127 -14.64 -5.40 25.75
N PRO A 128 -13.71 -6.04 26.46
CA PRO A 128 -13.05 -5.43 27.61
C PRO A 128 -12.29 -4.16 27.18
N PRO A 129 -12.15 -3.17 28.07
CA PRO A 129 -11.36 -1.98 27.77
C PRO A 129 -9.95 -2.40 27.38
N ARG A 130 -9.38 -1.72 26.37
CA ARG A 130 -8.01 -1.99 25.93
C ARG A 130 -7.07 -1.75 27.12
N GLY A 131 -6.50 -2.84 27.64
CA GLY A 131 -5.46 -2.79 28.66
C GLY A 131 -4.18 -2.16 28.13
N GLU A 132 -3.26 -1.86 29.03
CA GLU A 132 -1.93 -1.43 28.64
C GLU A 132 -1.24 -2.56 27.85
N PRO A 133 -0.55 -2.26 26.73
CA PRO A 133 0.14 -3.30 25.97
C PRO A 133 1.17 -3.99 26.87
N ASP A 134 1.16 -5.33 26.89
CA ASP A 134 2.20 -6.13 27.53
C ASP A 134 3.53 -5.92 26.79
N LYS A 135 4.22 -4.84 27.18
CA LYS A 135 5.53 -4.48 26.66
C LYS A 135 6.53 -5.47 27.25
N LEU A 136 7.05 -6.38 26.43
CA LEU A 136 8.21 -7.19 26.78
C LEU A 136 9.34 -6.29 27.30
N SER A 137 10.07 -6.74 28.32
CA SER A 137 11.19 -5.98 28.92
C SER A 137 12.27 -5.69 27.89
N ALA A 138 13.07 -4.65 28.13
CA ALA A 138 14.18 -4.29 27.24
C ALA A 138 15.18 -5.45 27.06
N GLU A 139 15.37 -6.27 28.09
CA GLU A 139 16.24 -7.45 28.07
C GLU A 139 15.64 -8.57 27.21
N ALA A 140 14.34 -8.84 27.35
CA ALA A 140 13.63 -9.84 26.54
C ALA A 140 13.57 -9.46 25.05
N ARG A 141 13.61 -8.16 24.73
CA ARG A 141 13.68 -7.68 23.33
C ARG A 141 15.04 -7.91 22.69
N LYS A 142 16.13 -7.99 23.46
CA LYS A 142 17.49 -8.18 22.93
C LYS A 142 17.74 -9.60 22.41
N ALA A 143 17.00 -10.59 22.90
CA ALA A 143 17.22 -12.00 22.59
C ALA A 143 16.41 -12.53 21.38
N ASN A 144 15.53 -11.72 20.78
CA ASN A 144 14.60 -12.15 19.73
C ASN A 144 14.79 -11.38 18.40
N PHE A 145 16.04 -11.07 18.03
CA PHE A 145 16.40 -10.56 16.70
C PHE A 145 16.94 -11.66 15.80
#